data_AF-A0A561UHN1-F1
#
_entry.id   AF-A0A561UHN1-F1
#
_cell.length_a   1.000
_cell.length_b   1.000
_cell.length_c   1.000
_cell.angle_alpha   90.00
_cell.angle_beta   90.00
_cell.angle_gamma   90.00
#
_symmetry.space_group_name_H-M   'P 1'
#
loop_
_entity.id
_entity.type
_entity.pdbx_description
1 polymer ?
#
loop_
_entity_poly.entity_id
_entity_poly.type
_entity_poly.pdbx_seq_one_letter_code
_entity_poly.pdbx_strand_id
1 'polypeptide(L)'
;MAALDAARARARALLRIRALARAAAVLPAAVAVVLLAGGWTGRLGAAGSPDRAGWDAARWAVGLLAVLVAVVALAAIRRHARAVPPSTPAIPVAERQAPELYRLVEELAARLGVPAPSGIALTPDCDSWLEERPGAGAEPPLLVIGSPFLWWMRAGELLALLAPVAAGTAAAADPEIAAARRFVRGLDAALGTGRLGPLSRLFDRIDRTLLRACRAHAAELERSAAAAAAEQARAVDYGLRIAAQGQVGLAYAGWDRLLTRVATPAWRLGRCPVQLNAGVAAALTELSRRDRLAEGYESRLGDRPACDLLEEPGEMDAAVSALAAELFHGPMPGGPADLLWTDYPEQVVDRGWRLRAMALQEALDAVAPVRGNGPQPGTLARLLAQLGAGRAPELARALSGGGDQLADCVTAMVCCAAVDGVGGQPGLDWLDGPVLLLGGVRRGDLAEPVVEAVEQGAVDGLRAWLEAAGVRLEQPVRLG
;
A
#
# COMPACT_ATOMS: atom_id res chain seq x y z
N MET A 1 -7.17 22.49 -22.89
CA MET A 1 -8.55 23.05 -22.68
C MET A 1 -9.66 22.04 -22.98
N ALA A 2 -9.65 21.38 -24.15
CA ALA A 2 -10.70 20.44 -24.54
C ALA A 2 -10.90 19.27 -23.55
N ALA A 3 -9.83 18.77 -22.91
CA ALA A 3 -9.91 17.70 -21.93
C ALA A 3 -10.65 18.09 -20.64
N LEU A 4 -10.47 19.33 -20.16
CA LEU A 4 -11.17 19.82 -18.96
C LEU A 4 -12.67 20.00 -19.24
N ASP A 5 -13.03 20.47 -20.42
CA ASP A 5 -14.44 20.58 -20.83
C ASP A 5 -15.10 19.21 -21.00
N ALA A 6 -14.36 18.21 -21.50
CA ALA A 6 -14.81 16.81 -21.51
C ALA A 6 -15.06 16.29 -20.09
N ALA A 7 -14.18 16.61 -19.14
CA ALA A 7 -14.38 16.28 -17.72
C ALA A 7 -15.66 16.93 -17.18
N ARG A 8 -15.88 18.23 -17.40
CA ARG A 8 -17.14 18.93 -17.01
C ARG A 8 -18.38 18.29 -17.62
N ALA A 9 -18.35 17.96 -18.91
CA ALA A 9 -19.47 17.30 -19.57
C ALA A 9 -19.82 15.97 -18.87
N ARG A 10 -18.81 15.23 -18.42
CA ARG A 10 -19.00 13.98 -17.69
C ARG A 10 -19.46 14.16 -16.25
N ALA A 11 -18.96 15.19 -15.57
CA ALA A 11 -19.45 15.60 -14.26
C ALA A 11 -20.94 15.95 -14.31
N ARG A 12 -21.40 16.72 -15.30
CA ARG A 12 -22.82 17.02 -15.52
C ARG A 12 -23.65 15.76 -15.74
N ALA A 13 -23.13 14.78 -16.48
CA ALA A 13 -23.83 13.52 -16.71
C ALA A 13 -24.03 12.74 -15.39
N LEU A 14 -23.03 12.70 -14.50
CA LEU A 14 -23.16 12.13 -13.15
C LEU A 14 -24.19 12.88 -12.29
N LEU A 15 -24.14 14.22 -12.33
CA LEU A 15 -25.09 15.05 -11.60
C LEU A 15 -26.53 14.92 -12.13
N ARG A 16 -26.71 14.61 -13.42
CA ARG A 16 -28.01 14.25 -14.01
C ARG A 16 -28.53 12.92 -13.48
N ILE A 17 -27.68 11.90 -13.32
CA ILE A 17 -28.08 10.63 -12.68
C ILE A 17 -28.57 10.89 -11.25
N ARG A 18 -27.81 11.70 -10.49
CA ARG A 18 -28.22 12.13 -9.14
C ARG A 18 -29.57 12.87 -9.15
N ALA A 19 -29.76 13.78 -10.11
CA ALA A 19 -31.00 14.55 -10.25
C ALA A 19 -32.19 13.66 -10.62
N LEU A 20 -32.02 12.71 -11.54
CA LEU A 20 -33.05 11.73 -11.93
C LEU A 20 -33.45 10.84 -10.76
N ALA A 21 -32.48 10.39 -9.94
CA ALA A 21 -32.77 9.62 -8.74
C ALA A 21 -33.60 10.43 -7.73
N ARG A 22 -33.26 11.71 -7.52
CA ARG A 22 -34.05 12.62 -6.68
C ARG A 22 -35.43 12.88 -7.25
N ALA A 23 -35.55 13.07 -8.57
CA ALA A 23 -36.84 13.28 -9.24
C ALA A 23 -37.75 12.06 -9.09
N ALA A 24 -37.21 10.85 -9.26
CA ALA A 24 -37.94 9.60 -9.03
C ALA A 24 -38.44 9.48 -7.58
N ALA A 25 -37.65 9.94 -6.60
CA ALA A 25 -38.05 9.94 -5.20
C ALA A 25 -39.16 10.97 -4.87
N VAL A 26 -39.21 12.10 -5.59
CA VAL A 26 -40.22 13.15 -5.36
C VAL A 26 -41.52 12.90 -6.15
N LEU A 27 -41.47 12.12 -7.22
CA LEU A 27 -42.61 11.87 -8.12
C LEU A 27 -43.89 11.40 -7.40
N PRO A 28 -43.86 10.44 -6.46
CA PRO A 28 -45.08 10.03 -5.74
C PRO A 28 -45.72 11.16 -4.94
N ALA A 29 -44.91 12.03 -4.34
CA ALA A 29 -45.40 13.19 -3.60
C ALA A 29 -46.06 14.21 -4.54
N ALA A 30 -45.49 14.46 -5.72
CA ALA A 30 -46.09 15.32 -6.73
C ALA A 30 -47.45 14.77 -7.19
N VAL A 31 -47.55 13.45 -7.46
CA VAL A 31 -48.81 12.79 -7.83
C VAL A 31 -49.83 12.88 -6.67
N ALA A 32 -49.40 12.67 -5.42
CA ALA A 32 -50.27 12.81 -4.25
C ALA A 32 -50.86 14.23 -4.16
N VAL A 33 -50.04 15.26 -4.37
CA VAL A 33 -50.50 16.66 -4.38
C VAL A 33 -51.53 16.91 -5.48
N VAL A 34 -51.31 16.39 -6.69
CA VAL A 34 -52.28 16.50 -7.80
C VAL A 34 -53.60 15.80 -7.47
N LEU A 35 -53.57 14.60 -6.90
CA LEU A 35 -54.78 13.84 -6.52
C LEU A 35 -55.57 14.51 -5.39
N LEU A 36 -54.88 15.14 -4.44
CA LEU A 36 -55.49 15.93 -3.38
C LEU A 36 -56.13 17.21 -3.94
N ALA A 37 -55.41 17.96 -4.77
CA ALA A 37 -55.93 19.17 -5.42
C ALA A 37 -57.12 18.86 -6.34
N GLY A 38 -57.08 17.76 -7.09
CA GLY A 38 -58.19 17.29 -7.92
C GLY A 38 -59.44 16.91 -7.11
N GLY A 39 -59.26 16.42 -5.88
CA GLY A 39 -60.37 16.18 -4.94
C GLY A 39 -60.98 17.46 -4.40
N TRP A 40 -60.14 18.40 -3.96
CA TRP A 40 -60.57 19.71 -3.47
C TRP A 40 -61.32 20.52 -4.52
N THR A 41 -60.89 20.46 -5.78
CA THR A 41 -61.54 21.15 -6.91
C THR A 41 -62.74 20.40 -7.47
N GLY A 42 -63.06 19.21 -6.96
CA GLY A 42 -64.16 18.38 -7.43
C GLY A 42 -63.97 17.77 -8.83
N ARG A 43 -62.78 17.90 -9.44
CA ARG A 43 -62.49 17.37 -10.79
C ARG A 43 -62.20 15.88 -10.80
N LEU A 44 -61.76 15.32 -9.68
CA LEU A 44 -61.49 13.89 -9.50
C LEU A 44 -62.29 13.40 -8.28
N GLY A 45 -63.33 12.59 -8.49
CA GLY A 45 -64.16 12.06 -7.40
C GLY A 45 -65.00 13.13 -6.68
N ALA A 46 -65.84 13.85 -7.43
CA ALA A 46 -66.76 14.85 -6.89
C ALA A 46 -67.70 14.26 -5.82
N ALA A 47 -68.16 15.11 -4.90
CA ALA A 47 -69.12 14.71 -3.86
C ALA A 47 -70.41 14.17 -4.50
N GLY A 48 -70.72 12.89 -4.25
CA GLY A 48 -71.89 12.21 -4.80
C GLY A 48 -71.64 11.41 -6.09
N SER A 49 -70.44 11.47 -6.67
CA SER A 49 -70.07 10.63 -7.82
C SER A 49 -69.86 9.16 -7.42
N PRO A 50 -70.25 8.18 -8.27
CA PRO A 50 -70.05 6.75 -8.00
C PRO A 50 -68.56 6.37 -7.90
N ASP A 51 -67.68 7.13 -8.55
CA ASP A 51 -66.24 6.86 -8.61
C ASP A 51 -65.47 7.39 -7.37
N ARG A 52 -66.15 8.07 -6.44
CA ARG A 52 -65.53 8.72 -5.27
C ARG A 52 -64.71 7.75 -4.42
N ALA A 53 -65.26 6.57 -4.12
CA ALA A 53 -64.58 5.57 -3.31
C ALA A 53 -63.26 5.10 -3.95
N GLY A 54 -63.23 4.95 -5.29
CA GLY A 54 -62.03 4.60 -6.03
C GLY A 54 -60.97 5.71 -5.98
N TRP A 55 -61.37 6.97 -6.13
CA TRP A 55 -60.47 8.13 -6.02
C TRP A 55 -59.93 8.34 -4.61
N ASP A 56 -60.74 8.09 -3.57
CA ASP A 56 -60.30 8.16 -2.17
C ASP A 56 -59.28 7.05 -1.85
N ALA A 57 -59.52 5.82 -2.33
CA ALA A 57 -58.54 4.73 -2.22
C ALA A 57 -57.22 5.07 -2.93
N ALA A 58 -57.27 5.65 -4.12
CA ALA A 58 -56.08 6.08 -4.87
C ALA A 58 -55.29 7.17 -4.12
N ARG A 59 -55.96 8.16 -3.51
CA ARG A 59 -55.31 9.19 -2.68
C ARG A 59 -54.57 8.60 -1.50
N TRP A 60 -55.21 7.69 -0.76
CA TRP A 60 -54.59 7.04 0.39
C TRP A 60 -53.41 6.16 -0.02
N ALA A 61 -53.55 5.37 -1.09
CA ALA A 61 -52.48 4.51 -1.59
C ALA A 61 -51.26 5.32 -2.06
N VAL A 62 -51.48 6.36 -2.87
CA VAL A 62 -50.39 7.22 -3.38
C VAL A 62 -49.79 8.08 -2.25
N GLY A 63 -50.61 8.56 -1.32
CA GLY A 63 -50.14 9.29 -0.14
C GLY A 63 -49.24 8.43 0.76
N LEU A 64 -49.64 7.18 1.05
CA LEU A 64 -48.83 6.23 1.80
C LEU A 64 -47.52 5.92 1.07
N LEU A 65 -47.58 5.67 -0.24
CA LEU A 65 -46.38 5.46 -1.06
C LEU A 65 -45.44 6.68 -1.03
N ALA A 66 -45.98 7.89 -1.12
CA ALA A 66 -45.21 9.12 -1.06
C ALA A 66 -44.49 9.29 0.28
N VAL A 67 -45.17 9.01 1.40
CA VAL A 67 -44.55 9.03 2.74
C VAL A 67 -43.46 7.97 2.85
N LEU A 68 -43.71 6.74 2.42
CA LEU A 68 -42.72 5.65 2.47
C LEU A 68 -41.47 5.98 1.64
N VAL A 69 -41.64 6.47 0.41
CA VAL A 69 -40.52 6.87 -0.45
C VAL A 69 -39.77 8.06 0.14
N ALA A 70 -40.46 9.06 0.71
CA ALA A 70 -39.82 10.19 1.38
C ALA A 70 -38.99 9.76 2.59
N VAL A 71 -39.50 8.82 3.41
CA VAL A 71 -38.76 8.25 4.55
C VAL A 71 -37.50 7.52 4.07
N VAL A 72 -37.61 6.69 3.03
CA VAL A 72 -36.45 6.00 2.43
C VAL A 72 -35.45 7.02 1.87
N ALA A 73 -35.90 8.05 1.14
CA ALA A 73 -35.04 9.08 0.58
C ALA A 73 -34.31 9.88 1.69
N LEU A 74 -35.02 10.28 2.75
CA LEU A 74 -34.42 10.99 3.88
C LEU A 74 -33.40 10.13 4.63
N ALA A 75 -33.70 8.84 4.81
CA ALA A 75 -32.77 7.88 5.41
C ALA A 75 -31.53 7.67 4.54
N ALA A 76 -31.67 7.60 3.21
CA ALA A 76 -30.55 7.53 2.28
C ALA A 76 -29.68 8.80 2.33
N ILE A 77 -30.28 9.99 2.30
CA ILE A 77 -29.57 11.27 2.45
C ILE A 77 -28.79 11.31 3.77
N ARG A 78 -29.41 10.89 4.88
CA ARG A 78 -28.76 10.83 6.19
C ARG A 78 -27.64 9.79 6.24
N ARG A 79 -27.78 8.66 5.53
CA ARG A 79 -26.71 7.65 5.37
C ARG A 79 -25.52 8.25 4.62
N HIS A 80 -25.76 8.87 3.47
CA HIS A 80 -24.71 9.49 2.65
C HIS A 80 -24.01 10.64 3.38
N ALA A 81 -24.74 11.47 4.11
CA ALA A 81 -24.18 12.56 4.91
C ALA A 81 -23.32 12.07 6.10
N ARG A 82 -23.51 10.84 6.55
CA ARG A 82 -22.73 10.20 7.63
C ARG A 82 -21.65 9.25 7.11
N ALA A 83 -21.65 8.96 5.81
CA ALA A 83 -20.67 8.08 5.22
C ALA A 83 -19.34 8.85 5.15
N VAL A 84 -18.33 8.33 5.85
CA VAL A 84 -16.97 8.84 5.78
C VAL A 84 -16.27 8.04 4.69
N PRO A 85 -15.84 8.65 3.57
CA PRO A 85 -15.04 7.96 2.58
C PRO A 85 -13.78 7.38 3.24
N PRO A 86 -13.32 6.19 2.82
CA PRO A 86 -12.05 5.67 3.28
C PRO A 86 -10.95 6.65 2.87
N SER A 87 -10.13 7.06 3.84
CA SER A 87 -8.93 7.86 3.60
C SER A 87 -7.71 6.95 3.72
N THR A 88 -6.79 7.05 2.77
CA THR A 88 -5.51 6.37 2.87
C THR A 88 -4.71 6.98 4.02
N PRO A 89 -4.21 6.19 4.99
CA PRO A 89 -3.36 6.70 6.06
C PRO A 89 -2.12 7.39 5.50
N ALA A 90 -1.85 8.60 5.96
CA ALA A 90 -0.70 9.40 5.56
C ALA A 90 -0.24 10.29 6.73
N ILE A 91 1.07 10.58 6.78
CA ILE A 91 1.69 11.43 7.78
C ILE A 91 1.62 12.89 7.31
N PRO A 92 0.85 13.77 7.96
CA PRO A 92 0.81 15.18 7.57
C PRO A 92 2.17 15.84 7.83
N VAL A 93 2.66 16.61 6.87
CA VAL A 93 3.89 17.40 6.99
C VAL A 93 3.49 18.82 7.31
N ALA A 94 3.81 19.32 8.49
CA ALA A 94 3.56 20.72 8.82
C ALA A 94 4.49 21.63 7.99
N GLU A 95 4.02 22.83 7.62
CA GLU A 95 4.81 23.80 6.86
C GLU A 95 6.16 24.11 7.52
N ARG A 96 6.18 24.21 8.85
CA ARG A 96 7.41 24.40 9.66
C ARG A 96 8.43 23.26 9.53
N GLN A 97 8.01 22.07 9.10
CA GLN A 97 8.87 20.90 8.95
C GLN A 97 9.45 20.78 7.54
N ALA A 98 8.93 21.55 6.58
CA ALA A 98 9.36 21.49 5.18
C ALA A 98 9.09 22.81 4.42
N PRO A 99 9.54 23.97 4.92
CA PRO A 99 9.16 25.27 4.36
C PRO A 99 9.59 25.41 2.89
N GLU A 100 10.76 24.87 2.53
CA GLU A 100 11.25 24.90 1.16
C GLU A 100 10.41 24.03 0.23
N LEU A 101 9.98 22.84 0.67
CA LEU A 101 9.09 21.97 -0.11
C LEU A 101 7.75 22.67 -0.38
N TYR A 102 7.16 23.29 0.65
CA TYR A 102 5.92 24.05 0.52
C TYR A 102 6.07 25.19 -0.50
N ARG A 103 7.12 26.01 -0.38
CA ARG A 103 7.42 27.08 -1.34
C ARG A 103 7.56 26.55 -2.77
N LEU A 104 8.30 25.46 -2.98
CA LEU A 104 8.50 24.88 -4.31
C LEU A 104 7.21 24.32 -4.92
N VAL A 105 6.34 23.73 -4.11
CA VAL A 105 5.02 23.25 -4.54
C VAL A 105 4.10 24.43 -4.89
N GLU A 106 4.13 25.50 -4.11
CA GLU A 106 3.40 26.74 -4.42
C GLU A 106 3.89 27.39 -5.72
N GLU A 107 5.20 27.49 -5.92
CA GLU A 107 5.79 27.99 -7.16
C GLU A 107 5.42 27.11 -8.36
N LEU A 108 5.41 25.79 -8.18
CA LEU A 108 4.94 24.85 -9.20
C LEU A 108 3.47 25.10 -9.54
N ALA A 109 2.59 25.25 -8.55
CA ALA A 109 1.18 25.54 -8.76
C ALA A 109 0.97 26.90 -9.47
N ALA A 110 1.72 27.93 -9.05
CA ALA A 110 1.70 29.24 -9.68
C ALA A 110 2.15 29.19 -11.15
N ARG A 111 3.24 28.46 -11.45
CA ARG A 111 3.72 28.24 -12.83
C ARG A 111 2.71 27.51 -13.69
N LEU A 112 2.00 26.55 -13.12
CA LEU A 112 0.93 25.81 -13.81
C LEU A 112 -0.35 26.64 -13.94
N GLY A 113 -0.52 27.72 -13.18
CA GLY A 113 -1.74 28.52 -13.16
C GLY A 113 -2.91 27.81 -12.48
N VAL A 114 -2.63 27.03 -11.43
CA VAL A 114 -3.61 26.24 -10.68
C VAL A 114 -3.61 26.61 -9.19
N PRO A 115 -4.69 26.32 -8.44
CA PRO A 115 -4.70 26.53 -7.00
C PRO A 115 -3.62 25.68 -6.30
N ALA A 116 -2.93 26.26 -5.33
CA ALA A 116 -2.00 25.49 -4.50
C ALA A 116 -2.76 24.42 -3.68
N PRO A 117 -2.18 23.23 -3.46
CA PRO A 117 -2.71 22.25 -2.52
C PRO A 117 -2.86 22.85 -1.11
N SER A 118 -3.80 22.32 -0.31
CA SER A 118 -4.05 22.83 1.05
C SER A 118 -3.02 22.37 2.09
N GLY A 119 -2.15 21.44 1.72
CA GLY A 119 -1.09 20.92 2.56
C GLY A 119 -0.40 19.74 1.90
N ILE A 120 0.61 19.20 2.58
CA ILE A 120 1.40 18.05 2.13
C ILE A 120 1.31 16.93 3.18
N ALA A 121 1.22 15.68 2.72
CA ALA A 121 1.36 14.50 3.55
C ALA A 121 2.23 13.43 2.87
N LEU A 122 2.87 12.58 3.66
CA LEU A 122 3.68 11.47 3.18
C LEU A 122 3.02 10.12 3.41
N THR A 123 3.21 9.21 2.46
CA THR A 123 2.74 7.83 2.54
C THR A 123 3.91 6.87 2.30
N PRO A 124 3.98 5.71 2.97
CA PRO A 124 4.98 4.68 2.70
C PRO A 124 4.65 3.90 1.43
N ASP A 125 4.51 4.59 0.30
CA ASP A 125 4.17 4.00 -1.01
C ASP A 125 4.91 4.75 -2.13
N CYS A 126 5.09 4.11 -3.28
CA CYS A 126 5.69 4.69 -4.48
C CYS A 126 4.61 5.28 -5.40
N ASP A 127 3.74 6.14 -4.85
CA ASP A 127 2.72 6.88 -5.61
C ASP A 127 2.52 8.30 -5.06
N SER A 128 1.91 9.18 -5.85
CA SER A 128 1.56 10.54 -5.43
C SER A 128 0.21 10.95 -6.01
N TRP A 129 -0.65 11.52 -5.17
CA TRP A 129 -2.01 11.87 -5.56
C TRP A 129 -2.55 13.07 -4.77
N LEU A 130 -3.77 13.48 -5.13
CA LEU A 130 -4.52 14.50 -4.43
C LEU A 130 -5.62 13.87 -3.59
N GLU A 131 -5.60 14.10 -2.28
CA GLU A 131 -6.59 13.60 -1.33
C GLU A 131 -7.59 14.70 -0.95
N GLU A 132 -8.89 14.41 -1.03
CA GLU A 132 -9.92 15.36 -0.59
C GLU A 132 -10.15 15.22 0.91
N ARG A 133 -10.03 16.32 1.68
CA ARG A 133 -10.27 16.27 3.12
C ARG A 133 -11.76 16.08 3.43
N PRO A 134 -12.15 15.10 4.28
CA PRO A 134 -13.54 14.92 4.69
C PRO A 134 -14.07 16.18 5.40
N GLY A 135 -15.20 16.71 4.94
CA GLY A 135 -15.87 17.85 5.58
C GLY A 135 -15.33 19.25 5.20
N ALA A 136 -14.25 19.34 4.42
CA ALA A 136 -13.56 20.59 4.09
C ALA A 136 -14.15 21.41 2.91
N GLY A 137 -15.38 21.10 2.45
CA GLY A 137 -16.07 21.91 1.44
C GLY A 137 -15.27 22.10 0.13
N ALA A 138 -15.04 23.37 -0.24
CA ALA A 138 -14.37 23.82 -1.46
C ALA A 138 -12.86 24.08 -1.28
N GLU A 139 -12.27 23.63 -0.16
CA GLU A 139 -10.83 23.75 0.05
C GLU A 139 -10.04 22.93 -0.98
N PRO A 140 -8.85 23.40 -1.38
CA PRO A 140 -7.97 22.63 -2.24
C PRO A 140 -7.63 21.27 -1.63
N PRO A 141 -7.39 20.23 -2.45
CA PRO A 141 -7.02 18.92 -1.94
C PRO A 141 -5.63 18.94 -1.28
N LEU A 142 -5.39 17.97 -0.42
CA LEU A 142 -4.09 17.67 0.18
C LEU A 142 -3.21 16.96 -0.85
N LEU A 143 -1.94 17.36 -0.98
CA LEU A 143 -0.97 16.66 -1.82
C LEU A 143 -0.34 15.52 -1.01
N VAL A 144 -0.60 14.28 -1.42
CA VAL A 144 0.05 13.10 -0.82
C VAL A 144 1.23 12.69 -1.70
N ILE A 145 2.40 12.55 -1.09
CA ILE A 145 3.65 12.21 -1.76
C ILE A 145 4.17 10.88 -1.18
N GLY A 146 4.51 9.96 -2.07
CA GLY A 146 5.24 8.76 -1.72
C GLY A 146 6.60 9.09 -1.12
N SER A 147 6.82 8.69 0.13
CA SER A 147 8.08 8.96 0.83
C SER A 147 9.32 8.42 0.11
N PRO A 148 9.31 7.26 -0.60
CA PRO A 148 10.49 6.78 -1.29
C PRO A 148 10.95 7.76 -2.39
N PHE A 149 10.04 8.54 -2.98
CA PHE A 149 10.39 9.55 -3.96
C PHE A 149 11.22 10.68 -3.35
N LEU A 150 10.95 11.10 -2.11
CA LEU A 150 11.76 12.14 -1.46
C LEU A 150 13.21 11.68 -1.27
N TRP A 151 13.42 10.42 -0.86
CA TRP A 151 14.76 9.89 -0.61
C TRP A 151 15.54 9.52 -1.88
N TRP A 152 14.84 9.08 -2.92
CA TRP A 152 15.50 8.63 -4.15
C TRP A 152 15.68 9.72 -5.20
N MET A 153 14.70 10.63 -5.35
CA MET A 153 14.67 11.61 -6.43
C MET A 153 15.38 12.90 -6.04
N ARG A 154 15.93 13.60 -7.03
CA ARG A 154 16.40 14.99 -6.86
C ARG A 154 15.23 15.95 -6.81
N ALA A 155 15.42 17.09 -6.16
CA ALA A 155 14.34 18.08 -6.00
C ALA A 155 13.65 18.44 -7.33
N GLY A 156 14.43 18.64 -8.41
CA GLY A 156 13.89 18.92 -9.75
C GLY A 156 13.13 17.75 -10.37
N GLU A 157 13.60 16.51 -10.17
CA GLU A 157 12.92 15.29 -10.62
C GLU A 157 11.61 15.10 -9.86
N LEU A 158 11.60 15.30 -8.54
CA LEU A 158 10.40 15.23 -7.71
C LEU A 158 9.36 16.25 -8.17
N LEU A 159 9.74 17.51 -8.36
CA LEU A 159 8.79 18.54 -8.83
C LEU A 159 8.26 18.23 -10.23
N ALA A 160 9.07 17.64 -11.10
CA ALA A 160 8.64 17.19 -12.42
C ALA A 160 7.66 16.00 -12.34
N LEU A 161 7.85 15.08 -11.38
CA LEU A 161 6.91 14.01 -11.07
C LEU A 161 5.58 14.55 -10.53
N LEU A 162 5.64 15.53 -9.63
CA LEU A 162 4.47 16.13 -8.97
C LEU A 162 3.69 17.08 -9.88
N ALA A 163 4.28 17.60 -10.96
CA ALA A 163 3.64 18.54 -11.88
C ALA A 163 2.24 18.10 -12.38
N PRO A 164 2.05 16.88 -12.94
CA PRO A 164 0.71 16.42 -13.31
C PRO A 164 -0.24 16.25 -12.12
N VAL A 165 0.26 15.92 -10.93
CA VAL A 165 -0.57 15.77 -9.72
C VAL A 165 -1.04 17.14 -9.23
N ALA A 166 -0.13 18.10 -9.12
CA ALA A 166 -0.41 19.49 -8.77
C ALA A 166 -1.35 20.15 -9.78
N ALA A 167 -1.18 19.90 -11.08
CA ALA A 167 -2.12 20.38 -12.11
C ALA A 167 -3.55 19.85 -11.92
N GLY A 168 -3.71 18.67 -11.30
CA GLY A 168 -5.01 18.09 -10.96
C GLY A 168 -5.84 18.92 -9.97
N THR A 169 -5.23 19.86 -9.24
CA THR A 169 -5.94 20.81 -8.36
C THR A 169 -6.93 21.68 -9.14
N ALA A 170 -6.67 21.98 -10.42
CA ALA A 170 -7.60 22.72 -11.27
C ALA A 170 -8.93 21.97 -11.46
N ALA A 171 -8.87 20.65 -11.68
CA ALA A 171 -10.06 19.83 -11.77
C ALA A 171 -10.76 19.67 -10.42
N ALA A 172 -10.01 19.64 -9.31
CA ALA A 172 -10.56 19.60 -7.96
C ALA A 172 -11.26 20.91 -7.56
N ALA A 173 -10.78 22.05 -8.06
CA ALA A 173 -11.37 23.36 -7.81
C ALA A 173 -12.64 23.62 -8.65
N ASP A 174 -12.88 22.84 -9.71
CA ASP A 174 -14.10 22.98 -10.51
C ASP A 174 -15.33 22.47 -9.73
N PRO A 175 -16.34 23.31 -9.49
CA PRO A 175 -17.46 22.97 -8.61
C PRO A 175 -18.32 21.82 -9.14
N GLU A 176 -18.43 21.65 -10.47
CA GLU A 176 -19.20 20.55 -11.06
C GLU A 176 -18.46 19.23 -10.89
N ILE A 177 -17.15 19.21 -11.18
CA ILE A 177 -16.29 18.04 -11.02
C ILE A 177 -16.23 17.61 -9.55
N ALA A 178 -15.98 18.56 -8.64
CA ALA A 178 -15.93 18.30 -7.21
C ALA A 178 -17.27 17.76 -6.68
N ALA A 179 -18.41 18.32 -7.11
CA ALA A 179 -19.72 17.82 -6.74
C ALA A 179 -20.01 16.40 -7.27
N ALA A 180 -19.53 16.09 -8.48
CA ALA A 180 -19.67 14.77 -9.07
C ALA A 180 -18.80 13.72 -8.35
N ARG A 181 -17.54 14.04 -8.02
CA ARG A 181 -16.64 13.17 -7.24
C ARG A 181 -17.21 12.90 -5.84
N ARG A 182 -17.67 13.93 -5.12
CA ARG A 182 -18.34 13.76 -3.81
C ARG A 182 -19.58 12.87 -3.89
N PHE A 183 -20.36 12.98 -4.96
CA PHE A 183 -21.52 12.11 -5.16
C PHE A 183 -21.11 10.64 -5.32
N VAL A 184 -20.13 10.33 -6.17
CA VAL A 184 -19.65 8.95 -6.38
C VAL A 184 -18.99 8.40 -5.12
N ARG A 185 -18.09 9.16 -4.48
CA ARG A 185 -17.45 8.78 -3.21
C ARG A 185 -18.46 8.56 -2.09
N GLY A 186 -19.50 9.39 -2.01
CA GLY A 186 -20.57 9.23 -1.01
C GLY A 186 -21.38 7.96 -1.18
N LEU A 187 -21.64 7.54 -2.43
CA LEU A 187 -22.30 6.26 -2.72
C LEU A 187 -21.41 5.07 -2.34
N ASP A 188 -20.11 5.14 -2.63
CA ASP A 188 -19.15 4.08 -2.33
C ASP A 188 -18.92 3.95 -0.80
N ALA A 189 -18.67 5.07 -0.12
CA ALA A 189 -18.54 5.15 1.32
C ALA A 189 -19.77 4.60 2.05
N ALA A 190 -20.97 4.83 1.50
CA ALA A 190 -22.20 4.30 2.07
C ALA A 190 -22.20 2.77 2.12
N LEU A 191 -21.71 2.10 1.08
CA LEU A 191 -21.61 0.63 1.02
C LEU A 191 -20.62 0.05 2.03
N GLY A 192 -19.55 0.78 2.38
CA GLY A 192 -18.52 0.34 3.33
C GLY A 192 -18.94 0.27 4.80
N THR A 193 -20.12 0.79 5.17
CA THR A 193 -20.53 0.96 6.59
C THR A 193 -20.99 -0.31 7.33
N GLY A 194 -20.92 -1.51 6.72
CA GLY A 194 -21.03 -2.80 7.42
C GLY A 194 -22.33 -3.09 8.19
N ARG A 195 -23.46 -2.44 7.87
CA ARG A 195 -24.71 -2.59 8.65
C ARG A 195 -25.53 -3.81 8.25
N LEU A 196 -25.87 -4.66 9.23
CA LEU A 196 -26.74 -5.83 9.06
C LEU A 196 -28.22 -5.46 9.29
N GLY A 197 -29.07 -5.61 8.27
CA GLY A 197 -30.53 -5.42 8.37
C GLY A 197 -31.27 -5.50 7.03
N PRO A 198 -32.61 -5.69 7.01
CA PRO A 198 -33.38 -5.74 5.77
C PRO A 198 -33.40 -4.40 5.03
N LEU A 199 -33.44 -3.29 5.78
CA LEU A 199 -33.37 -1.94 5.20
C LEU A 199 -31.99 -1.62 4.61
N SER A 200 -30.89 -2.10 5.21
CA SER A 200 -29.55 -1.89 4.64
C SER A 200 -29.40 -2.58 3.30
N ARG A 201 -29.96 -3.79 3.12
CA ARG A 201 -29.98 -4.49 1.82
C ARG A 201 -30.69 -3.69 0.73
N LEU A 202 -31.79 -3.01 1.06
CA LEU A 202 -32.49 -2.15 0.11
C LEU A 202 -31.62 -0.95 -0.29
N PHE A 203 -31.06 -0.24 0.68
CA PHE A 203 -30.18 0.89 0.41
C PHE A 203 -28.95 0.47 -0.38
N ASP A 204 -28.32 -0.67 -0.06
CA ASP A 204 -27.17 -1.17 -0.80
C ASP A 204 -27.53 -1.51 -2.26
N ARG A 205 -28.74 -2.04 -2.51
CA ARG A 205 -29.22 -2.28 -3.89
C ARG A 205 -29.37 -0.96 -4.65
N ILE A 206 -29.91 0.08 -4.01
CA ILE A 206 -30.04 1.42 -4.60
C ILE A 206 -28.66 1.99 -4.90
N ASP A 207 -27.76 2.02 -3.90
CA ASP A 207 -26.41 2.56 -4.02
C ASP A 207 -25.60 1.82 -5.10
N ARG A 208 -25.65 0.48 -5.14
CA ARG A 208 -25.01 -0.32 -6.21
C ARG A 208 -25.59 -0.03 -7.59
N THR A 209 -26.90 0.18 -7.70
CA THR A 209 -27.53 0.48 -9.00
C THR A 209 -27.10 1.86 -9.50
N LEU A 210 -27.06 2.86 -8.62
CA LEU A 210 -26.55 4.19 -8.94
C LEU A 210 -25.07 4.15 -9.31
N LEU A 211 -24.23 3.42 -8.56
CA LEU A 211 -22.81 3.25 -8.86
C LEU A 211 -22.59 2.58 -10.22
N ARG A 212 -23.36 1.54 -10.55
CA ARG A 212 -23.31 0.90 -11.88
C ARG A 212 -23.64 1.89 -12.99
N ALA A 213 -24.68 2.71 -12.82
CA ALA A 213 -25.02 3.75 -13.78
C ALA A 213 -23.93 4.83 -13.90
N CYS A 214 -23.25 5.14 -12.79
CA CYS A 214 -22.18 6.14 -12.75
C CYS A 214 -20.84 5.63 -13.30
N ARG A 215 -20.55 4.31 -13.27
CA ARG A 215 -19.21 3.74 -13.49
C ARG A 215 -18.51 4.24 -14.77
N ALA A 216 -19.18 4.14 -15.91
CA ALA A 216 -18.61 4.59 -17.18
C ALA A 216 -18.45 6.12 -17.25
N HIS A 217 -19.27 6.85 -16.49
CA HIS A 217 -19.17 8.30 -16.41
C HIS A 217 -18.03 8.74 -15.50
N ALA A 218 -17.91 8.14 -14.31
CA ALA A 218 -16.80 8.38 -13.39
C ALA A 218 -15.45 8.04 -14.03
N ALA A 219 -15.32 6.89 -14.69
CA ALA A 219 -14.05 6.50 -15.31
C ALA A 219 -13.61 7.45 -16.44
N GLU A 220 -14.55 7.97 -17.24
CA GLU A 220 -14.23 8.95 -18.29
C GLU A 220 -13.95 10.35 -17.71
N LEU A 221 -14.63 10.72 -16.62
CA LEU A 221 -14.37 11.96 -15.88
C LEU A 221 -12.91 11.98 -15.40
N GLU A 222 -12.48 10.92 -14.70
CA GLU A 222 -11.12 10.85 -14.15
C GLU A 222 -10.06 10.78 -15.26
N ARG A 223 -10.31 10.03 -16.34
CA ARG A 223 -9.42 10.00 -17.51
C ARG A 223 -9.28 11.38 -18.17
N SER A 224 -10.40 12.10 -18.35
CA SER A 224 -10.39 13.43 -18.94
C SER A 224 -9.71 14.47 -18.04
N ALA A 225 -9.94 14.39 -16.72
CA ALA A 225 -9.27 15.23 -15.74
C ALA A 225 -7.76 14.99 -15.70
N ALA A 226 -7.34 13.72 -15.70
CA ALA A 226 -5.93 13.34 -15.76
C ALA A 226 -5.27 13.79 -17.07
N ALA A 227 -5.96 13.66 -18.21
CA ALA A 227 -5.46 14.14 -19.50
C ALA A 227 -5.29 15.68 -19.52
N ALA A 228 -6.23 16.42 -18.92
CA ALA A 228 -6.12 17.87 -18.78
C ALA A 228 -4.93 18.27 -17.89
N ALA A 229 -4.75 17.58 -16.76
CA ALA A 229 -3.63 17.81 -15.86
C ALA A 229 -2.27 17.49 -16.52
N ALA A 230 -2.19 16.40 -17.27
CA ALA A 230 -1.01 16.03 -18.04
C ALA A 230 -0.69 17.02 -19.18
N GLU A 231 -1.70 17.58 -19.85
CA GLU A 231 -1.55 18.64 -20.85
C GLU A 231 -0.94 19.90 -20.21
N GLN A 232 -1.48 20.31 -19.06
CA GLN A 232 -1.01 21.48 -18.31
C GLN A 232 0.41 21.31 -17.75
N ALA A 233 0.75 20.11 -17.28
CA ALA A 233 2.09 19.77 -16.79
C ALA A 233 3.18 19.81 -17.88
N ARG A 234 2.83 19.90 -19.17
CA ARG A 234 3.82 20.10 -20.25
C ARG A 234 4.56 21.44 -20.16
N ALA A 235 4.05 22.40 -19.40
CA ALA A 235 4.74 23.65 -19.09
C ALA A 235 6.01 23.45 -18.21
N VAL A 236 6.15 22.27 -17.60
CA VAL A 236 7.36 21.88 -16.86
C VAL A 236 8.38 21.24 -17.81
N ASP A 237 9.66 21.48 -17.53
CA ASP A 237 10.80 21.04 -18.34
C ASP A 237 10.66 19.60 -18.81
N TYR A 238 10.78 19.40 -20.13
CA TYR A 238 10.59 18.10 -20.76
C TYR A 238 11.65 17.09 -20.34
N GLY A 239 12.92 17.50 -20.22
CA GLY A 239 14.02 16.63 -19.83
C GLY A 239 13.86 16.11 -18.41
N LEU A 240 13.50 16.99 -17.46
CA LEU A 240 13.24 16.59 -16.07
C LEU A 240 12.05 15.63 -15.96
N ARG A 241 11.00 15.81 -16.77
CA ARG A 241 9.86 14.88 -16.76
C ARG A 241 10.24 13.47 -17.24
N ILE A 242 11.06 13.37 -18.29
CA ILE A 242 11.54 12.05 -18.76
C ILE A 242 12.45 11.41 -17.71
N ALA A 243 13.38 12.17 -17.13
CA ALA A 243 14.24 11.68 -16.06
C ALA A 243 13.43 11.16 -14.86
N ALA A 244 12.45 11.96 -14.40
CA ALA A 244 11.58 11.60 -13.30
C ALA A 244 10.80 10.29 -13.54
N GLN A 245 10.23 10.11 -14.74
CA GLN A 245 9.51 8.87 -15.07
C GLN A 245 10.41 7.62 -15.06
N GLY A 246 11.67 7.75 -15.50
CA GLY A 246 12.65 6.67 -15.38
C GLY A 246 12.94 6.29 -13.92
N GLN A 247 12.93 7.27 -13.00
CA GLN A 247 13.19 7.03 -11.58
C GLN A 247 12.02 6.38 -10.83
N VAL A 248 10.77 6.54 -11.29
CA VAL A 248 9.60 5.92 -10.65
C VAL A 248 9.71 4.39 -10.65
N GLY A 249 10.07 3.80 -11.80
CA GLY A 249 10.23 2.35 -11.92
C GLY A 249 11.31 1.79 -11.00
N LEU A 250 12.43 2.51 -10.88
CA LEU A 250 13.51 2.15 -9.96
C LEU A 250 13.05 2.28 -8.51
N ALA A 251 12.41 3.39 -8.12
CA ALA A 251 11.88 3.59 -6.77
C ALA A 251 10.93 2.45 -6.37
N TYR A 252 10.01 2.05 -7.27
CA TYR A 252 9.09 0.94 -7.02
C TYR A 252 9.83 -0.39 -6.81
N ALA A 253 10.76 -0.72 -7.71
CA ALA A 253 11.53 -1.96 -7.60
C ALA A 253 12.41 -2.01 -6.33
N GLY A 254 13.02 -0.87 -5.95
CA GLY A 254 13.81 -0.74 -4.74
C GLY A 254 12.96 -0.87 -3.48
N TRP A 255 11.80 -0.20 -3.45
CA TRP A 255 10.86 -0.26 -2.34
C TRP A 255 10.32 -1.68 -2.12
N ASP A 256 9.79 -2.33 -3.17
CA ASP A 256 9.26 -3.70 -3.09
C ASP A 256 10.31 -4.70 -2.59
N ARG A 257 11.53 -4.60 -3.14
CA ARG A 257 12.65 -5.44 -2.73
C ARG A 257 13.05 -5.19 -1.28
N LEU A 258 13.14 -3.93 -0.85
CA LEU A 258 13.44 -3.59 0.55
C LEU A 258 12.38 -4.16 1.48
N LEU A 259 11.09 -3.97 1.17
CA LEU A 259 9.99 -4.47 1.99
C LEU A 259 10.03 -6.01 2.10
N THR A 260 10.24 -6.69 0.98
CA THR A 260 10.22 -8.16 0.92
C THR A 260 11.48 -8.80 1.53
N ARG A 261 12.67 -8.28 1.21
CA ARG A 261 13.95 -8.91 1.55
C ARG A 261 14.55 -8.40 2.86
N VAL A 262 14.18 -7.20 3.31
CA VAL A 262 14.80 -6.54 4.47
C VAL A 262 13.78 -6.23 5.56
N ALA A 263 12.71 -5.50 5.26
CA ALA A 263 11.75 -5.09 6.29
C ALA A 263 10.94 -6.28 6.85
N THR A 264 10.45 -7.16 5.99
CA THR A 264 9.63 -8.32 6.40
C THR A 264 10.35 -9.24 7.39
N PRO A 265 11.62 -9.64 7.19
CA PRO A 265 12.38 -10.36 8.21
C PRO A 265 12.45 -9.67 9.56
N ALA A 266 12.67 -8.34 9.58
CA ALA A 266 12.71 -7.57 10.83
C ALA A 266 11.35 -7.55 11.54
N TRP A 267 10.27 -7.26 10.82
CA TRP A 267 8.93 -7.19 11.39
C TRP A 267 8.47 -8.51 12.00
N ARG A 268 8.79 -9.64 11.36
CA ARG A 268 8.50 -11.00 11.91
C ARG A 268 9.19 -11.25 13.25
N LEU A 269 10.27 -10.55 13.56
CA LEU A 269 10.99 -10.62 14.83
C LEU A 269 10.58 -9.51 15.81
N GLY A 270 9.51 -8.76 15.50
CA GLY A 270 9.04 -7.63 16.31
C GLY A 270 9.97 -6.41 16.24
N ARG A 271 10.80 -6.30 15.21
CA ARG A 271 11.74 -5.19 15.00
C ARG A 271 11.24 -4.28 13.87
N CYS A 272 11.28 -2.97 14.09
CA CYS A 272 10.84 -1.98 13.12
C CYS A 272 12.02 -1.10 12.69
N PRO A 273 12.56 -1.26 11.47
CA PRO A 273 13.55 -0.33 10.96
C PRO A 273 13.00 1.10 10.98
N VAL A 274 13.74 2.04 11.57
CA VAL A 274 13.28 3.44 11.71
C VAL A 274 13.63 4.32 10.52
N GLN A 275 14.38 3.79 9.55
CA GLN A 275 14.88 4.55 8.39
C GLN A 275 14.66 3.78 7.09
N LEU A 276 13.43 3.34 6.81
CA LEU A 276 13.12 2.57 5.61
C LEU A 276 13.43 3.34 4.33
N ASN A 277 13.10 4.63 4.25
CA ASN A 277 13.36 5.39 3.03
C ASN A 277 14.87 5.60 2.80
N ALA A 278 15.67 5.80 3.85
CA ALA A 278 17.12 5.76 3.74
C ALA A 278 17.63 4.39 3.24
N GLY A 279 16.99 3.30 3.69
CA GLY A 279 17.25 1.95 3.19
C GLY A 279 16.97 1.78 1.70
N VAL A 280 15.92 2.41 1.16
CA VAL A 280 15.64 2.43 -0.29
C VAL A 280 16.76 3.10 -1.05
N ALA A 281 17.18 4.30 -0.60
CA ALA A 281 18.26 5.04 -1.24
C ALA A 281 19.57 4.23 -1.25
N ALA A 282 19.87 3.53 -0.15
CA ALA A 282 21.02 2.63 -0.07
C ALA A 282 20.89 1.44 -1.02
N ALA A 283 19.72 0.80 -1.09
CA ALA A 283 19.45 -0.32 -1.98
C ALA A 283 19.58 0.07 -3.46
N LEU A 284 18.98 1.19 -3.87
CA LEU A 284 19.04 1.66 -5.24
C LEU A 284 20.44 2.15 -5.62
N THR A 285 21.21 2.66 -4.66
CA THR A 285 22.61 2.98 -4.87
C THR A 285 23.46 1.74 -5.10
N GLU A 286 23.23 0.69 -4.34
CA GLU A 286 23.89 -0.60 -4.53
C GLU A 286 23.49 -1.26 -5.87
N LEU A 287 22.20 -1.24 -6.22
CA LEU A 287 21.70 -1.73 -7.51
C LEU A 287 22.39 -1.01 -8.68
N SER A 288 22.44 0.31 -8.61
CA SER A 288 23.05 1.14 -9.66
C SER A 288 24.55 0.86 -9.81
N ARG A 289 25.24 0.56 -8.71
CA ARG A 289 26.66 0.16 -8.71
C ARG A 289 26.89 -1.21 -9.35
N ARG A 290 26.04 -2.20 -9.04
CA ARG A 290 26.17 -3.58 -9.55
C ARG A 290 25.86 -3.69 -11.04
N ASP A 291 24.76 -3.07 -11.45
CA ASP A 291 24.23 -3.23 -12.80
C ASP A 291 24.69 -2.12 -13.76
N ARG A 292 25.51 -1.15 -13.30
CA ARG A 292 25.96 0.04 -14.04
C ARG A 292 24.79 0.74 -14.77
N LEU A 293 23.66 0.88 -14.08
CA LEU A 293 22.35 1.14 -14.71
C LEU A 293 22.15 2.50 -15.39
N ALA A 294 23.14 3.39 -15.45
CA ALA A 294 23.07 4.58 -16.30
C ALA A 294 24.43 5.26 -16.49
N GLU A 295 24.72 5.70 -17.73
CA GLU A 295 25.69 6.79 -17.94
C GLU A 295 25.20 8.04 -17.18
N GLY A 296 26.07 8.69 -16.39
CA GLY A 296 25.72 9.91 -15.62
C GLY A 296 25.10 9.68 -14.23
N TYR A 297 25.10 8.44 -13.72
CA TYR A 297 24.62 8.12 -12.36
C TYR A 297 25.39 8.86 -11.25
N GLU A 298 26.72 8.90 -11.34
CA GLU A 298 27.58 9.57 -10.34
C GLU A 298 27.36 11.08 -10.30
N SER A 299 27.15 11.72 -11.47
CA SER A 299 26.80 13.14 -11.52
C SER A 299 25.43 13.42 -10.89
N ARG A 300 24.45 12.54 -11.09
CA ARG A 300 23.12 12.64 -10.46
C ARG A 300 23.21 12.52 -8.94
N LEU A 301 24.07 11.65 -8.40
CA LEU A 301 24.24 11.48 -6.96
C LEU A 301 24.79 12.73 -6.25
N GLY A 302 25.51 13.59 -6.99
CA GLY A 302 26.02 14.86 -6.47
C GLY A 302 24.94 15.94 -6.28
N ASP A 303 23.78 15.78 -6.92
CA ASP A 303 22.67 16.72 -6.78
C ASP A 303 21.92 16.52 -5.45
N ARG A 304 21.37 17.60 -4.90
CA ARG A 304 20.60 17.59 -3.65
C ARG A 304 19.38 16.64 -3.75
N PRO A 305 19.28 15.60 -2.90
CA PRO A 305 18.09 14.76 -2.82
C PRO A 305 16.89 15.55 -2.31
N ALA A 306 15.67 15.13 -2.66
CA ALA A 306 14.47 15.86 -2.29
C ALA A 306 14.12 15.75 -0.79
N CYS A 307 14.63 14.74 -0.07
CA CYS A 307 14.46 14.63 1.38
C CYS A 307 15.16 15.75 2.15
N ASP A 308 16.18 16.39 1.57
CA ASP A 308 16.82 17.59 2.16
C ASP A 308 15.90 18.82 2.15
N LEU A 309 14.73 18.75 1.49
CA LEU A 309 13.70 19.80 1.57
C LEU A 309 12.91 19.74 2.89
N LEU A 310 13.13 18.69 3.69
CA LEU A 310 12.59 18.53 5.04
C LEU A 310 13.62 19.05 6.05
N GLU A 311 13.16 19.69 7.13
CA GLU A 311 14.02 20.15 8.23
C GLU A 311 14.63 18.98 9.00
N GLU A 312 13.80 17.96 9.28
CA GLU A 312 14.17 16.77 10.07
C GLU A 312 13.80 15.50 9.29
N PRO A 313 14.53 15.17 8.21
CA PRO A 313 14.20 14.01 7.36
C PRO A 313 14.22 12.69 8.14
N GLY A 314 15.12 12.54 9.13
CA GLY A 314 15.22 11.33 9.94
C GLY A 314 13.97 11.07 10.80
N GLU A 315 13.39 12.11 11.41
CA GLU A 315 12.15 11.97 12.19
C GLU A 315 10.97 11.61 11.30
N MET A 316 10.91 12.20 10.10
CA MET A 316 9.88 11.90 9.13
C MET A 316 10.00 10.46 8.60
N ASP A 317 11.22 9.97 8.35
CA ASP A 317 11.45 8.57 7.96
C ASP A 317 10.99 7.61 9.06
N ALA A 318 11.25 7.93 10.33
CA ALA A 318 10.80 7.12 11.46
C ALA A 318 9.28 7.05 11.55
N ALA A 319 8.59 8.18 11.42
CA ALA A 319 7.13 8.24 11.42
C ALA A 319 6.52 7.44 10.25
N VAL A 320 7.08 7.60 9.05
CA VAL A 320 6.65 6.85 7.86
C VAL A 320 6.96 5.36 7.99
N SER A 321 8.10 4.99 8.58
CA SER A 321 8.50 3.59 8.78
C SER A 321 7.58 2.87 9.76
N ALA A 322 7.15 3.56 10.83
CA ALA A 322 6.15 3.05 11.74
C ALA A 322 4.80 2.82 11.04
N LEU A 323 4.36 3.78 10.21
CA LEU A 323 3.16 3.62 9.40
C LEU A 323 3.28 2.47 8.39
N ALA A 324 4.45 2.29 7.76
CA ALA A 324 4.71 1.17 6.85
C ALA A 324 4.55 -0.18 7.56
N ALA A 325 5.08 -0.31 8.77
CA ALA A 325 4.93 -1.54 9.55
C ALA A 325 3.45 -1.83 9.87
N GLU A 326 2.67 -0.81 10.24
CA GLU A 326 1.23 -0.96 10.48
C GLU A 326 0.49 -1.40 9.21
N LEU A 327 0.76 -0.77 8.07
CA LEU A 327 0.04 -1.03 6.82
C LEU A 327 0.42 -2.38 6.17
N PHE A 328 1.70 -2.74 6.15
CA PHE A 328 2.20 -3.89 5.41
C PHE A 328 2.37 -5.16 6.26
N HIS A 329 2.61 -5.02 7.57
CA HIS A 329 2.75 -6.17 8.47
C HIS A 329 1.53 -6.34 9.40
N GLY A 330 0.95 -5.23 9.84
CA GLY A 330 -0.11 -5.22 10.85
C GLY A 330 0.43 -5.07 12.28
N PRO A 331 -0.44 -5.21 13.30
CA PRO A 331 -0.07 -4.97 14.69
C PRO A 331 0.98 -5.96 15.19
N MET A 332 2.10 -5.45 15.71
CA MET A 332 3.16 -6.26 16.31
C MET A 332 2.90 -6.53 17.80
N PRO A 333 3.01 -7.79 18.27
CA PRO A 333 2.90 -8.11 19.70
C PRO A 333 3.98 -7.40 20.52
N GLY A 334 3.58 -6.62 21.53
CA GLY A 334 4.50 -5.85 22.39
C GLY A 334 4.89 -4.47 21.84
N GLY A 335 4.39 -4.09 20.67
CA GLY A 335 4.69 -2.82 20.01
C GLY A 335 5.96 -2.87 19.13
N PRO A 336 6.09 -1.97 18.14
CA PRO A 336 7.31 -1.87 17.33
C PRO A 336 8.51 -1.54 18.24
N ALA A 337 9.52 -2.40 18.24
CA ALA A 337 10.82 -2.06 18.80
C ALA A 337 11.71 -1.50 17.69
N ASP A 338 12.14 -0.25 17.85
CA ASP A 338 12.99 0.45 16.90
C ASP A 338 14.26 -0.35 16.56
N LEU A 339 14.62 -0.33 15.28
CA LEU A 339 15.80 -1.00 14.74
C LEU A 339 16.61 -0.03 13.89
N LEU A 340 17.87 0.17 14.29
CA LEU A 340 18.87 0.87 13.49
C LEU A 340 19.51 -0.09 12.51
N TRP A 341 19.93 0.42 11.35
CA TRP A 341 20.58 -0.41 10.32
C TRP A 341 21.91 -1.02 10.79
N THR A 342 22.61 -0.37 11.71
CA THR A 342 23.84 -0.91 12.34
C THR A 342 23.58 -2.19 13.13
N ASP A 343 22.37 -2.32 13.70
CA ASP A 343 22.02 -3.42 14.59
C ASP A 343 21.25 -4.52 13.84
N TYR A 344 20.89 -4.27 12.58
CA TYR A 344 20.15 -5.21 11.74
C TYR A 344 20.84 -6.58 11.63
N PRO A 345 22.17 -6.68 11.41
CA PRO A 345 22.84 -7.98 11.31
C PRO A 345 22.71 -8.82 12.59
N GLU A 346 22.84 -8.22 13.76
CA GLU A 346 22.72 -8.96 15.02
C GLU A 346 21.25 -9.25 15.36
N GLN A 347 20.40 -8.22 15.37
CA GLN A 347 19.05 -8.32 15.89
C GLN A 347 18.06 -9.02 14.95
N VAL A 348 18.36 -9.06 13.64
CA VAL A 348 17.49 -9.66 12.63
C VAL A 348 18.14 -10.87 11.97
N VAL A 349 19.37 -10.72 11.45
CA VAL A 349 20.00 -11.78 10.66
C VAL A 349 20.44 -12.94 11.56
N ASP A 350 21.32 -12.69 12.54
CA ASP A 350 21.80 -13.72 13.46
C ASP A 350 20.65 -14.32 14.27
N ARG A 351 19.83 -13.47 14.90
CA ARG A 351 18.65 -13.93 15.66
C ARG A 351 17.69 -14.75 14.80
N GLY A 352 17.41 -14.31 13.57
CA GLY A 352 16.54 -15.02 12.63
C GLY A 352 17.11 -16.37 12.22
N TRP A 353 18.43 -16.46 12.00
CA TRP A 353 19.11 -17.72 11.73
C TRP A 353 19.04 -18.66 12.94
N ARG A 354 19.33 -18.20 14.16
CA ARG A 354 19.28 -19.03 15.37
C ARG A 354 17.88 -19.61 15.59
N LEU A 355 16.83 -18.81 15.46
CA LEU A 355 15.44 -19.30 15.59
C LEU A 355 15.09 -20.38 14.56
N ARG A 356 15.50 -20.21 13.30
CA ARG A 356 15.26 -21.22 12.25
C ARG A 356 16.10 -22.48 12.47
N ALA A 357 17.34 -22.32 12.93
CA ALA A 357 18.22 -23.43 13.26
C ALA A 357 17.73 -24.21 14.49
N MET A 358 17.17 -23.53 15.51
CA MET A 358 16.46 -24.18 16.63
C MET A 358 15.28 -25.02 16.14
N ALA A 359 14.43 -24.45 15.29
CA ALA A 359 13.29 -25.19 14.72
C ALA A 359 13.75 -26.43 13.92
N LEU A 360 14.85 -26.31 13.16
CA LEU A 360 15.44 -27.45 12.47
C LEU A 360 16.00 -28.51 13.42
N GLN A 361 16.66 -28.08 14.50
CA GLN A 361 17.18 -28.98 15.52
C GLN A 361 16.05 -29.77 16.18
N GLU A 362 14.95 -29.11 16.56
CA GLU A 362 13.76 -29.76 17.12
C GLU A 362 13.14 -30.76 16.14
N ALA A 363 13.01 -30.38 14.86
CA ALA A 363 12.52 -31.26 13.81
C ALA A 363 13.45 -32.48 13.61
N LEU A 364 14.76 -32.27 13.64
CA LEU A 364 15.76 -33.31 13.52
C LEU A 364 15.72 -34.28 14.70
N ASP A 365 15.51 -33.77 15.92
CA ASP A 365 15.37 -34.58 17.12
C ASP A 365 14.07 -35.39 17.15
N ALA A 366 13.00 -34.89 16.54
CA ALA A 366 11.75 -35.62 16.37
C ALA A 366 11.86 -36.76 15.32
N VAL A 367 12.52 -36.51 14.19
CA VAL A 367 12.67 -37.48 13.09
C VAL A 367 13.76 -38.52 13.37
N ALA A 368 14.88 -38.08 13.96
CA ALA A 368 16.05 -38.89 14.21
C ALA A 368 16.57 -38.67 15.64
N PRO A 369 15.86 -39.18 16.67
CA PRO A 369 16.24 -38.99 18.07
C PRO A 369 17.61 -39.63 18.33
N VAL A 370 18.46 -38.94 19.09
CA VAL A 370 19.77 -39.48 19.47
C VAL A 370 19.56 -40.67 20.41
N ARG A 371 20.00 -41.87 19.97
CA ARG A 371 19.90 -43.11 20.76
C ARG A 371 21.28 -43.56 21.23
N GLY A 372 21.51 -43.54 22.54
CA GLY A 372 22.69 -44.13 23.19
C GLY A 372 23.56 -43.15 23.99
N ASN A 373 24.42 -43.70 24.87
CA ASN A 373 25.32 -42.94 25.76
C ASN A 373 26.70 -42.63 25.11
N GLY A 374 26.84 -42.76 23.79
CA GLY A 374 28.10 -42.49 23.08
C GLY A 374 28.32 -41.00 22.77
N PRO A 375 29.49 -40.62 22.22
CA PRO A 375 29.73 -39.27 21.71
C PRO A 375 28.64 -38.91 20.69
N GLN A 376 27.94 -37.80 20.91
CA GLN A 376 26.87 -37.38 20.02
C GLN A 376 27.49 -36.78 18.74
N PRO A 377 27.10 -37.25 17.54
CA PRO A 377 27.53 -36.61 16.31
C PRO A 377 27.01 -35.18 16.26
N GLY A 378 27.84 -34.26 15.76
CA GLY A 378 27.45 -32.85 15.63
C GLY A 378 26.17 -32.66 14.80
N THR A 379 25.42 -31.59 15.08
CA THR A 379 24.13 -31.31 14.44
C THR A 379 24.21 -31.32 12.92
N LEU A 380 25.26 -30.73 12.34
CA LEU A 380 25.46 -30.72 10.89
C LEU A 380 25.70 -32.12 10.32
N ALA A 381 26.50 -32.95 11.00
CA ALA A 381 26.73 -34.34 10.58
C ALA A 381 25.42 -35.13 10.57
N ARG A 382 24.59 -34.98 11.61
CA ARG A 382 23.26 -35.59 11.69
C ARG A 382 22.34 -35.12 10.57
N LEU A 383 22.30 -33.81 10.32
CA LEU A 383 21.47 -33.21 9.28
C LEU A 383 21.84 -33.75 7.89
N LEU A 384 23.12 -33.74 7.52
CA LEU A 384 23.60 -34.27 6.23
C LEU A 384 23.26 -35.77 6.10
N ALA A 385 23.39 -36.55 7.17
CA ALA A 385 23.02 -37.96 7.15
C ALA A 385 21.51 -38.17 6.88
N GLN A 386 20.63 -37.35 7.46
CA GLN A 386 19.19 -37.45 7.21
C GLN A 386 18.80 -36.99 5.81
N LEU A 387 19.39 -35.90 5.31
CA LEU A 387 19.17 -35.42 3.94
C LEU A 387 19.63 -36.47 2.91
N GLY A 388 20.83 -37.04 3.08
CA GLY A 388 21.34 -38.11 2.23
C GLY A 388 20.54 -39.42 2.32
N ALA A 389 19.84 -39.66 3.43
CA ALA A 389 18.91 -40.78 3.59
C ALA A 389 17.52 -40.50 2.98
N GLY A 390 17.31 -39.37 2.30
CA GLY A 390 16.03 -39.01 1.68
C GLY A 390 14.93 -38.61 2.67
N ARG A 391 15.30 -38.20 3.90
CA ARG A 391 14.34 -37.84 4.97
C ARG A 391 13.88 -36.37 4.92
N ALA A 392 14.26 -35.62 3.90
CA ALA A 392 13.84 -34.22 3.71
C ALA A 392 12.30 -34.03 3.80
N PRO A 393 11.45 -34.89 3.22
CA PRO A 393 9.99 -34.74 3.35
C PRO A 393 9.47 -34.90 4.78
N GLU A 394 10.16 -35.69 5.62
CA GLU A 394 9.80 -35.88 7.04
C GLU A 394 10.21 -34.67 7.87
N LEU A 395 11.41 -34.12 7.63
CA LEU A 395 11.87 -32.90 8.26
C LEU A 395 10.99 -31.69 7.88
N ALA A 396 10.63 -31.55 6.61
CA ALA A 396 9.71 -30.50 6.16
C ALA A 396 8.34 -30.61 6.86
N ARG A 397 7.80 -31.82 6.98
CA ARG A 397 6.55 -32.07 7.73
C ARG A 397 6.69 -31.72 9.22
N ALA A 398 7.82 -32.06 9.85
CA ALA A 398 8.07 -31.73 11.25
C ALA A 398 8.15 -30.21 11.48
N LEU A 399 8.67 -29.45 10.51
CA LEU A 399 8.65 -27.98 10.51
C LEU A 399 7.27 -27.37 10.18
N SER A 400 6.25 -28.21 9.96
CA SER A 400 4.92 -27.81 9.46
C SER A 400 5.01 -27.00 8.15
N GLY A 401 5.97 -27.35 7.29
CA GLY A 401 6.36 -26.59 6.11
C GLY A 401 6.62 -27.43 4.86
N GLY A 402 7.09 -26.74 3.81
CA GLY A 402 7.51 -27.35 2.54
C GLY A 402 9.04 -27.42 2.37
N GLY A 403 9.48 -27.85 1.17
CA GLY A 403 10.91 -27.93 0.81
C GLY A 403 11.64 -26.60 0.96
N ASP A 404 11.04 -25.50 0.49
CA ASP A 404 11.62 -24.15 0.60
C ASP A 404 11.88 -23.75 2.06
N GLN A 405 10.93 -24.04 2.96
CA GLN A 405 11.09 -23.75 4.38
C GLN A 405 12.19 -24.60 5.02
N LEU A 406 12.34 -25.86 4.60
CA LEU A 406 13.44 -26.71 5.04
C LEU A 406 14.79 -26.17 4.52
N ALA A 407 14.90 -25.80 3.25
CA ALA A 407 16.11 -25.20 2.67
C ALA A 407 16.51 -23.92 3.39
N ASP A 408 15.55 -23.06 3.73
CA ASP A 408 15.73 -21.87 4.55
C ASP A 408 16.30 -22.20 5.94
N CYS A 409 15.80 -23.25 6.59
CA CYS A 409 16.27 -23.66 7.92
C CYS A 409 17.65 -24.33 7.85
N VAL A 410 17.93 -25.11 6.81
CA VAL A 410 19.27 -25.70 6.55
C VAL A 410 20.29 -24.59 6.30
N THR A 411 19.96 -23.60 5.47
CA THR A 411 20.79 -22.41 5.25
C THR A 411 21.09 -21.70 6.56
N ALA A 412 20.07 -21.46 7.39
CA ALA A 412 20.24 -20.83 8.71
C ALA A 412 21.16 -21.64 9.63
N MET A 413 21.02 -22.97 9.68
CA MET A 413 21.89 -23.85 10.47
C MET A 413 23.35 -23.78 10.02
N VAL A 414 23.58 -23.80 8.70
CA VAL A 414 24.92 -23.67 8.11
C VAL A 414 25.53 -22.29 8.42
N CYS A 415 24.75 -21.22 8.30
CA CYS A 415 25.19 -19.88 8.68
C CYS A 415 25.56 -19.79 10.17
N CYS A 416 24.74 -20.34 11.08
CA CYS A 416 25.06 -20.36 12.51
C CYS A 416 26.37 -21.11 12.78
N ALA A 417 26.57 -22.27 12.15
CA ALA A 417 27.80 -23.04 12.28
C ALA A 417 29.04 -22.28 11.76
N ALA A 418 28.89 -21.51 10.68
CA ALA A 418 29.96 -20.67 10.16
C ALA A 418 30.29 -19.50 11.11
N VAL A 419 29.28 -18.87 11.70
CA VAL A 419 29.46 -17.82 12.71
C VAL A 419 30.18 -18.37 13.95
N ASP A 420 29.73 -19.51 14.48
CA ASP A 420 30.27 -20.09 15.72
C ASP A 420 31.64 -20.78 15.52
N GLY A 421 31.91 -21.30 14.32
CA GLY A 421 33.05 -22.16 14.04
C GLY A 421 34.26 -21.47 13.41
N VAL A 422 34.03 -20.53 12.49
CA VAL A 422 35.09 -19.93 11.67
C VAL A 422 35.08 -18.41 11.67
N GLY A 423 34.32 -17.79 12.58
CA GLY A 423 34.24 -16.34 12.69
C GLY A 423 33.48 -15.69 11.54
N GLY A 424 32.52 -16.41 10.94
CA GLY A 424 31.58 -15.82 10.02
C GLY A 424 30.77 -14.70 10.68
N GLN A 425 30.36 -13.72 9.89
CA GLN A 425 29.58 -12.59 10.37
C GLN A 425 28.23 -12.53 9.68
N PRO A 426 27.12 -12.30 10.42
CA PRO A 426 25.87 -11.90 9.82
C PRO A 426 26.06 -10.55 9.12
N GLY A 427 25.43 -10.37 7.98
CA GLY A 427 25.49 -9.13 7.21
C GLY A 427 24.16 -8.82 6.54
N LEU A 428 24.06 -7.59 6.04
CA LEU A 428 22.94 -7.13 5.23
C LEU A 428 23.45 -6.78 3.84
N ASP A 429 22.86 -7.39 2.83
CA ASP A 429 22.93 -6.98 1.44
C ASP A 429 21.62 -6.27 1.11
N TRP A 430 21.66 -5.02 0.65
CA TRP A 430 20.43 -4.27 0.40
C TRP A 430 19.54 -4.87 -0.69
N LEU A 431 20.10 -5.67 -1.60
CA LEU A 431 19.33 -6.28 -2.69
C LEU A 431 18.84 -7.67 -2.33
N ASP A 432 19.67 -8.43 -1.61
CA ASP A 432 19.42 -9.86 -1.36
C ASP A 432 18.99 -10.14 0.09
N GLY A 433 19.10 -9.15 0.97
CA GLY A 433 18.68 -9.24 2.37
C GLY A 433 19.77 -9.84 3.28
N PRO A 434 19.39 -10.70 4.24
CA PRO A 434 20.34 -11.38 5.13
C PRO A 434 21.41 -12.17 4.37
N VAL A 435 22.68 -11.96 4.69
CA VAL A 435 23.82 -12.65 4.05
C VAL A 435 24.87 -13.08 5.05
N LEU A 436 25.61 -14.14 4.72
CA LEU A 436 26.80 -14.56 5.46
C LEU A 436 28.06 -13.91 4.85
N LEU A 437 28.87 -13.30 5.72
CA LEU A 437 30.18 -12.76 5.38
C LEU A 437 31.27 -13.66 5.98
N LEU A 438 32.19 -14.14 5.14
CA LEU A 438 33.40 -14.85 5.57
C LEU A 438 34.62 -14.03 5.17
N GLY A 439 35.42 -13.60 6.15
CA GLY A 439 36.57 -12.70 5.90
C GLY A 439 36.16 -11.38 5.23
N GLY A 440 34.95 -10.88 5.53
CA GLY A 440 34.40 -9.67 4.91
C GLY A 440 33.81 -9.87 3.50
N VAL A 441 33.88 -11.08 2.94
CA VAL A 441 33.34 -11.40 1.61
C VAL A 441 31.99 -12.10 1.73
N ARG A 442 31.01 -11.64 0.96
CA ARG A 442 29.69 -12.27 0.87
C ARG A 442 29.77 -13.67 0.25
N ARG A 443 29.14 -14.65 0.88
CA ARG A 443 28.98 -16.01 0.35
C ARG A 443 27.61 -16.20 -0.30
N GLY A 444 27.55 -16.01 -1.61
CA GLY A 444 26.35 -16.26 -2.42
C GLY A 444 26.24 -17.68 -3.00
N ASP A 445 27.28 -18.48 -2.82
CA ASP A 445 27.47 -19.83 -3.38
C ASP A 445 26.84 -20.95 -2.54
N LEU A 446 26.16 -20.61 -1.43
CA LEU A 446 25.54 -21.58 -0.51
C LEU A 446 24.16 -22.07 -0.98
N ALA A 447 23.42 -21.26 -1.74
CA ALA A 447 22.02 -21.54 -2.05
C ALA A 447 21.82 -22.83 -2.87
N GLU A 448 22.61 -23.00 -3.94
CA GLU A 448 22.52 -24.15 -4.83
C GLU A 448 22.85 -25.48 -4.11
N PRO A 449 23.98 -25.61 -3.36
CA PRO A 449 24.26 -26.81 -2.57
C PRO A 449 23.18 -27.18 -1.56
N VAL A 450 22.51 -26.19 -0.96
CA VAL A 450 21.42 -26.44 0.00
C VAL A 450 20.17 -26.97 -0.71
N VAL A 451 19.81 -26.38 -1.85
CA VAL A 451 18.66 -26.84 -2.65
C VAL A 451 18.88 -28.27 -3.14
N GLU A 452 20.06 -28.58 -3.69
CA GLU A 452 20.41 -29.95 -4.12
C GLU A 452 20.33 -30.96 -2.95
N ALA A 453 20.84 -30.59 -1.77
CA ALA A 453 20.78 -31.44 -0.60
C ALA A 453 19.34 -31.69 -0.10
N VAL A 454 18.47 -30.68 -0.19
CA VAL A 454 17.08 -30.77 0.29
C VAL A 454 16.16 -31.48 -0.72
N GLU A 455 16.28 -31.16 -2.00
CA GLU A 455 15.38 -31.70 -3.04
C GLU A 455 15.81 -33.07 -3.52
N GLN A 456 17.13 -33.31 -3.65
CA GLN A 456 17.67 -34.50 -4.30
C GLN A 456 18.38 -35.43 -3.32
N GLY A 457 18.59 -35.01 -2.06
CA GLY A 457 19.41 -35.72 -1.09
C GLY A 457 20.92 -35.70 -1.44
N ALA A 458 21.32 -34.86 -2.39
CA ALA A 458 22.70 -34.73 -2.87
C ALA A 458 23.51 -33.85 -1.90
N VAL A 459 24.08 -34.47 -0.86
CA VAL A 459 24.74 -33.73 0.25
C VAL A 459 26.21 -33.40 0.01
N ASP A 460 26.82 -33.93 -1.05
CA ASP A 460 28.26 -33.79 -1.28
C ASP A 460 28.67 -32.36 -1.63
N GLY A 461 27.85 -31.63 -2.39
CA GLY A 461 28.07 -30.21 -2.68
C GLY A 461 28.05 -29.36 -1.40
N LEU A 462 27.07 -29.60 -0.51
CA LEU A 462 26.98 -28.90 0.76
C LEU A 462 28.13 -29.25 1.72
N ARG A 463 28.56 -30.52 1.74
CA ARG A 463 29.74 -30.95 2.50
C ARG A 463 31.01 -30.26 2.00
N ALA A 464 31.23 -30.23 0.70
CA ALA A 464 32.39 -29.57 0.09
C ALA A 464 32.41 -28.07 0.40
N TRP A 465 31.23 -27.41 0.38
CA TRP A 465 31.12 -26.00 0.77
C TRP A 465 31.51 -25.78 2.24
N LEU A 466 31.00 -26.62 3.17
CA LEU A 466 31.33 -26.54 4.59
C LEU A 466 32.83 -26.73 4.86
N GLU A 467 33.44 -27.71 4.19
CA GLU A 467 34.89 -27.97 4.28
C GLU A 467 35.70 -26.79 3.74
N ALA A 468 35.32 -26.23 2.57
CA ALA A 468 35.98 -25.06 2.00
C ALA A 468 35.83 -23.80 2.86
N ALA A 469 34.71 -23.68 3.58
CA ALA A 469 34.49 -22.62 4.57
C ALA A 469 35.24 -22.86 5.90
N GLY A 470 35.81 -24.05 6.11
CA GLY A 470 36.50 -24.45 7.34
C GLY A 470 35.58 -24.88 8.48
N VAL A 471 34.29 -25.06 8.22
CA VAL A 471 33.27 -25.43 9.22
C VAL A 471 33.39 -26.92 9.55
N ARG A 472 33.60 -27.23 10.84
CA ARG A 472 33.73 -28.63 11.30
C ARG A 472 32.36 -29.21 11.65
N LEU A 473 32.00 -30.32 11.02
CA LEU A 473 30.70 -30.98 11.23
C LEU A 473 30.47 -31.47 12.68
N GLU A 474 31.54 -31.76 13.40
CA GLU A 474 31.52 -32.24 14.80
C GLU A 474 31.32 -31.12 15.82
N GLN A 475 31.47 -29.85 15.43
CA GLN A 475 31.37 -28.74 16.34
C GLN A 475 29.91 -28.46 16.68
N PRO A 476 29.56 -28.27 17.97
CA PRO A 476 28.20 -27.90 18.35
C PRO A 476 27.89 -26.49 17.83
N VAL A 477 26.71 -26.33 17.26
CA VAL A 477 26.16 -25.03 16.87
C VAL A 477 25.49 -24.42 18.09
N ARG A 478 25.87 -23.19 18.45
CA ARG A 478 25.28 -22.46 19.57
C ARG A 478 23.99 -21.82 19.09
N LEU A 479 22.87 -22.20 19.69
CA LEU A 479 21.55 -21.74 19.24
C LEU A 479 20.87 -20.77 20.23
N GLY A 480 21.54 -20.42 21.34
CA GLY A 480 21.02 -19.54 22.38
C GLY A 480 22.10 -18.65 22.98
#